data_AF-A0A2N1R8J8-F1
#
_entry.id   AF-A0A2N1R8J8-F1
#
_cell.length_a   1.000
_cell.length_b   1.000
_cell.length_c   1.000
_cell.angle_alpha   90.00
_cell.angle_beta   90.00
_cell.angle_gamma   90.00
#
_symmetry.space_group_name_H-M   'P 1'
#
loop_
_entity.id
_entity.type
_entity.pdbx_description
1 polymer ?
#
loop_
_entity_poly.entity_id
_entity_poly.type
_entity_poly.pdbx_seq_one_letter_code
_entity_poly.pdbx_strand_id
1 'polypeptide(L)'
;MNRRAILVFLLVTSLAGINAETRSESIDFVLLIDTSLSMADAMSGAREFAAGEIVGRLVEPGDWVAIVRFYGKSEIVWKGDVSGEADIATMVRSLNDLKADGRYTDIGAALDSMDSLILERGHPERPKYILLLSDERQEAPKGSSYYSTDYVVHHPLLEYVKRVDKGLFRVITIGYGLSAKVEGEARSLMTTLSEPPVRPQFPLAGGAADGSDASGAANGGQGAEAAEAGTLPQGTAGSGGSADASTAAGGAAGLFSGAPIAAGLAAAAALGLLVAVFLARRRKNRSKEEENAAKGRGT
;
A
#
# COMPACT_ATOMS: atom_id res chain seq x y z
N MET A 1 -21.09 37.51 -27.91
CA MET A 1 -20.04 36.47 -27.75
C MET A 1 -20.30 35.39 -28.79
N ASN A 2 -19.34 35.08 -29.66
CA ASN A 2 -19.61 34.23 -30.83
C ASN A 2 -19.89 32.80 -30.38
N ARG A 3 -20.99 32.19 -30.84
CA ARG A 3 -21.39 30.80 -30.48
C ARG A 3 -20.28 29.77 -30.67
N ARG A 4 -19.38 30.02 -31.63
CA ARG A 4 -18.18 29.21 -31.89
C ARG A 4 -17.11 29.30 -30.78
N ALA A 5 -16.98 30.44 -30.12
CA ALA A 5 -16.03 30.61 -29.01
C ALA A 5 -16.50 29.89 -27.74
N ILE A 6 -17.82 29.83 -27.50
CA ILE A 6 -18.40 29.07 -26.39
C ILE A 6 -18.17 27.57 -26.60
N LEU A 7 -18.37 27.07 -27.82
CA LEU A 7 -18.12 25.66 -28.16
C LEU A 7 -16.65 25.25 -28.00
N VAL A 8 -15.72 26.10 -28.42
CA VAL A 8 -14.27 25.83 -28.23
C VAL A 8 -13.89 25.89 -26.75
N PHE A 9 -14.44 26.83 -25.98
CA PHE A 9 -14.16 26.92 -24.55
C PHE A 9 -14.68 25.67 -23.81
N LEU A 10 -15.87 25.18 -24.14
CA LEU A 10 -16.49 23.98 -23.56
C LEU A 10 -15.72 22.69 -23.93
N LEU A 11 -15.15 22.64 -25.15
CA LEU A 11 -14.30 21.53 -25.59
C LEU A 11 -12.92 21.53 -24.90
N VAL A 12 -12.36 22.70 -24.62
CA VAL A 12 -11.03 22.81 -23.96
C VAL A 12 -11.14 22.52 -22.46
N THR A 13 -12.24 22.90 -21.80
CA THR A 13 -12.46 22.52 -20.39
C THR A 13 -12.79 21.04 -20.20
N SER A 14 -13.37 20.35 -21.19
CA SER A 14 -13.64 18.91 -21.08
C SER A 14 -12.38 18.03 -21.17
N LEU A 15 -11.32 18.51 -21.84
CA LEU A 15 -10.04 17.77 -21.89
C LEU A 15 -9.14 17.98 -20.66
N ALA A 16 -9.38 19.02 -19.86
CA ALA A 16 -8.54 19.34 -18.70
C ALA A 16 -9.02 18.69 -17.38
N GLY A 17 -10.17 18.01 -17.40
CA GLY A 17 -10.88 17.56 -16.19
C GLY A 17 -10.69 16.11 -15.75
N ILE A 18 -9.79 15.33 -16.38
CA ILE A 18 -9.64 13.89 -16.08
C ILE A 18 -8.23 13.56 -15.61
N ASN A 19 -7.75 14.30 -14.62
CA ASN A 19 -6.77 13.72 -13.70
C ASN A 19 -7.60 13.30 -12.48
N ALA A 20 -8.20 12.11 -12.55
CA ALA A 20 -8.59 11.41 -11.34
C ALA A 20 -7.32 11.31 -10.50
N GLU A 21 -7.39 11.74 -9.25
CA GLU A 21 -6.25 11.71 -8.32
C GLU A 21 -5.96 10.25 -7.97
N THR A 22 -5.26 9.58 -8.89
CA THR A 22 -4.84 8.18 -8.77
C THR A 22 -3.81 8.09 -7.68
N ARG A 23 -3.89 7.05 -6.86
CA ARG A 23 -2.89 6.81 -5.83
C ARG A 23 -1.52 6.53 -6.45
N SER A 24 -0.46 7.03 -5.82
CA SER A 24 0.92 6.87 -6.30
C SER A 24 1.50 5.47 -6.10
N GLU A 25 0.87 4.65 -5.26
CA GLU A 25 1.30 3.31 -4.91
C GLU A 25 0.18 2.31 -5.19
N SER A 26 0.48 1.02 -5.24
CA SER A 26 -0.51 -0.06 -5.28
C SER A 26 -0.64 -0.71 -3.89
N ILE A 27 -1.83 -1.20 -3.54
CA ILE A 27 -2.14 -1.81 -2.23
C ILE A 27 -2.57 -3.25 -2.47
N ASP A 28 -2.29 -4.09 -1.47
CA ASP A 28 -2.86 -5.43 -1.38
C ASP A 28 -4.06 -5.39 -0.43
N PHE A 29 -5.27 -5.53 -0.97
CA PHE A 29 -6.49 -5.64 -0.19
C PHE A 29 -6.78 -7.10 0.14
N VAL A 30 -7.03 -7.39 1.41
CA VAL A 30 -7.47 -8.72 1.83
C VAL A 30 -8.73 -8.60 2.66
N LEU A 31 -9.81 -9.17 2.14
CA LEU A 31 -11.14 -9.13 2.72
C LEU A 31 -11.50 -10.53 3.23
N LEU A 32 -11.50 -10.70 4.56
CA LEU A 32 -11.99 -11.89 5.23
C LEU A 32 -13.44 -11.65 5.63
N ILE A 33 -14.37 -12.39 5.03
CA ILE A 33 -15.81 -12.20 5.24
C ILE A 33 -16.38 -13.45 5.92
N ASP A 34 -16.87 -13.25 7.13
CA ASP A 34 -17.56 -14.27 7.89
C ASP A 34 -18.91 -14.59 7.24
N THR A 35 -19.07 -15.85 6.85
CA THR A 35 -20.26 -16.41 6.21
C THR A 35 -20.93 -17.46 7.09
N SER A 36 -20.65 -17.44 8.39
CA SER A 36 -21.35 -18.27 9.37
C SER A 36 -22.84 -17.89 9.51
N LEU A 37 -23.63 -18.80 10.05
CA LEU A 37 -25.07 -18.59 10.25
C LEU A 37 -25.38 -17.44 11.23
N SER A 38 -24.48 -17.11 12.16
CA SER A 38 -24.69 -15.96 13.06
C SER A 38 -24.63 -14.63 12.31
N MET A 39 -23.95 -14.60 11.16
CA MET A 39 -23.90 -13.45 10.26
C MET A 39 -25.13 -13.30 9.36
N ALA A 40 -26.15 -14.17 9.45
CA ALA A 40 -27.28 -14.17 8.52
C ALA A 40 -27.99 -12.80 8.41
N ASP A 41 -28.28 -12.16 9.53
CA ASP A 41 -28.94 -10.85 9.56
C ASP A 41 -27.97 -9.72 9.18
N ALA A 42 -26.66 -9.92 9.39
CA ALA A 42 -25.62 -8.94 9.12
C ALA A 42 -25.08 -8.98 7.67
N MET A 43 -25.28 -10.08 6.96
CA MET A 43 -24.65 -10.37 5.66
C MET A 43 -25.01 -9.34 4.58
N SER A 44 -26.23 -8.80 4.60
CA SER A 44 -26.62 -7.73 3.67
C SER A 44 -25.74 -6.49 3.84
N GLY A 45 -25.59 -6.01 5.09
CA GLY A 45 -24.74 -4.87 5.41
C GLY A 45 -23.25 -5.13 5.21
N ALA A 46 -22.78 -6.35 5.50
CA ALA A 46 -21.40 -6.75 5.25
C ALA A 46 -21.06 -6.70 3.75
N ARG A 47 -21.95 -7.22 2.88
CA ARG A 47 -21.79 -7.17 1.42
C ARG A 47 -21.84 -5.73 0.89
N GLU A 48 -22.78 -4.93 1.36
CA GLU A 48 -22.88 -3.51 0.96
C GLU A 48 -21.61 -2.74 1.34
N PHE A 49 -21.09 -2.93 2.55
CA PHE A 49 -19.85 -2.31 2.98
C PHE A 49 -18.65 -2.79 2.15
N ALA A 50 -18.47 -4.10 1.99
CA ALA A 50 -17.35 -4.66 1.23
C ALA A 50 -17.39 -4.24 -0.25
N ALA A 51 -18.56 -4.32 -0.89
CA ALA A 51 -18.71 -4.02 -2.31
C ALA A 51 -18.71 -2.52 -2.60
N GLY A 52 -19.40 -1.73 -1.79
CA GLY A 52 -19.54 -0.28 -2.00
C GLY A 52 -18.36 0.50 -1.45
N GLU A 53 -18.12 0.41 -0.14
CA GLU A 53 -17.16 1.26 0.55
C GLU A 53 -15.71 0.80 0.37
N ILE A 54 -15.47 -0.50 0.18
CA ILE A 54 -14.11 -0.99 -0.03
C ILE A 54 -13.83 -1.17 -1.52
N VAL A 55 -14.48 -2.12 -2.17
CA VAL A 55 -14.17 -2.45 -3.58
C VAL A 55 -14.55 -1.32 -4.54
N GLY A 56 -15.77 -0.78 -4.43
CA GLY A 56 -16.25 0.23 -5.37
C GLY A 56 -15.61 1.61 -5.22
N ARG A 57 -15.03 1.89 -4.05
CA ARG A 57 -14.53 3.23 -3.69
C ARG A 57 -13.02 3.31 -3.50
N LEU A 58 -12.38 2.26 -2.99
CA LEU A 58 -10.96 2.31 -2.61
C LEU A 58 -10.05 1.49 -3.53
N VAL A 59 -10.57 0.46 -4.18
CA VAL A 59 -9.77 -0.41 -5.05
C VAL A 59 -9.59 0.26 -6.41
N GLU A 60 -8.34 0.39 -6.84
CA GLU A 60 -7.96 1.00 -8.12
C GLU A 60 -7.21 -0.01 -9.02
N PRO A 61 -7.19 0.20 -10.34
CA PRO A 61 -6.33 -0.59 -11.23
C PRO A 61 -4.85 -0.56 -10.79
N GLY A 62 -4.21 -1.73 -10.75
CA GLY A 62 -2.86 -1.94 -10.21
C GLY A 62 -2.84 -2.53 -8.80
N ASP A 63 -3.97 -2.50 -8.09
CA ASP A 63 -4.11 -3.16 -6.81
C ASP A 63 -4.19 -4.68 -6.94
N TRP A 64 -3.89 -5.37 -5.85
CA TRP A 64 -4.13 -6.79 -5.73
C TRP A 64 -5.20 -7.01 -4.68
N VAL A 65 -6.20 -7.85 -4.99
CA VAL A 65 -7.29 -8.13 -4.04
C VAL A 65 -7.39 -9.62 -3.80
N ALA A 66 -7.64 -10.00 -2.55
CA ALA A 66 -8.10 -11.33 -2.17
C ALA A 66 -9.39 -11.19 -1.36
N ILE A 67 -10.46 -11.80 -1.83
CA ILE A 67 -11.73 -11.92 -1.13
C ILE A 67 -11.85 -13.37 -0.68
N VAL A 68 -11.88 -13.58 0.62
CA VAL A 68 -11.95 -14.89 1.25
C VAL A 68 -13.23 -14.92 2.06
N ARG A 69 -14.12 -15.86 1.74
CA ARG A 69 -15.20 -16.19 2.65
C ARG A 69 -14.72 -17.23 3.63
N PHE A 70 -15.11 -17.11 4.88
CA PHE A 70 -14.79 -18.12 5.88
C PHE A 70 -15.98 -18.40 6.78
N TYR A 71 -15.94 -19.58 7.39
CA TYR A 71 -16.83 -20.04 8.43
C TYR A 71 -16.01 -21.07 9.21
N GLY A 72 -16.26 -22.37 9.14
CA GLY A 72 -15.37 -23.42 9.65
C GLY A 72 -14.19 -23.77 8.74
N LYS A 73 -14.13 -23.17 7.55
CA LYS A 73 -13.02 -23.27 6.59
C LYS A 73 -12.95 -21.99 5.77
N SER A 74 -11.83 -21.77 5.10
CA SER A 74 -11.61 -20.60 4.23
C SER A 74 -11.72 -20.99 2.76
N GLU A 75 -12.40 -20.16 1.98
CA GLU A 75 -12.52 -20.32 0.54
C GLU A 75 -12.28 -19.00 -0.18
N ILE A 76 -11.47 -19.04 -1.23
CA ILE A 76 -11.20 -17.87 -2.07
C ILE A 76 -12.40 -17.65 -2.99
N VAL A 77 -13.02 -16.48 -2.85
CA VAL A 77 -14.12 -16.00 -3.68
C VAL A 77 -13.59 -15.30 -4.92
N TRP A 78 -12.53 -14.51 -4.73
CA TRP A 78 -11.82 -13.80 -5.80
C TRP A 78 -10.37 -13.57 -5.37
N LYS A 79 -9.42 -13.68 -6.31
CA LYS A 79 -8.00 -13.39 -6.07
C LYS A 79 -7.32 -12.97 -7.36
N GLY A 80 -6.61 -11.84 -7.37
CA GLY A 80 -5.87 -11.39 -8.55
C GLY A 80 -5.43 -9.93 -8.50
N ASP A 81 -4.67 -9.53 -9.52
CA ASP A 81 -4.40 -8.13 -9.79
C ASP A 81 -5.61 -7.50 -10.50
N VAL A 82 -5.91 -6.25 -10.16
CA VAL A 82 -7.02 -5.48 -10.71
C VAL A 82 -6.53 -4.76 -11.95
N SER A 83 -6.96 -5.21 -13.12
CA SER A 83 -6.56 -4.62 -14.41
C SER A 83 -7.45 -3.45 -14.82
N GLY A 84 -8.70 -3.42 -14.35
CA GLY A 84 -9.67 -2.38 -14.69
C GLY A 84 -11.05 -2.59 -14.10
N GLU A 85 -12.00 -1.79 -14.56
CA GLU A 85 -13.38 -1.77 -14.03
C GLU A 85 -14.13 -3.11 -14.18
N ALA A 86 -13.77 -3.93 -15.17
CA ALA A 86 -14.37 -5.25 -15.36
C ALA A 86 -14.07 -6.21 -14.18
N ASP A 87 -12.88 -6.13 -13.62
CA ASP A 87 -12.48 -6.92 -12.46
C ASP A 87 -13.21 -6.42 -11.21
N ILE A 88 -13.31 -5.10 -11.04
CA ILE A 88 -14.08 -4.46 -9.97
C ILE A 88 -15.54 -4.90 -10.02
N ALA A 89 -16.17 -4.84 -11.19
CA ALA A 89 -17.54 -5.29 -11.37
C ALA A 89 -17.72 -6.79 -11.06
N THR A 90 -16.70 -7.61 -11.36
CA THR A 90 -16.71 -9.04 -11.03
C THR A 90 -16.62 -9.25 -9.52
N MET A 91 -15.70 -8.56 -8.83
CA MET A 91 -15.59 -8.60 -7.37
C MET A 91 -16.89 -8.18 -6.68
N VAL A 92 -17.51 -7.09 -7.14
CA VAL A 92 -18.81 -6.62 -6.61
C VAL A 92 -19.91 -7.67 -6.78
N ARG A 93 -19.99 -8.34 -7.94
CA ARG A 93 -20.95 -9.44 -8.15
C ARG A 93 -20.66 -10.61 -7.20
N SER A 94 -19.41 -11.05 -7.12
CA SER A 94 -19.00 -12.16 -6.25
C SER A 94 -19.30 -11.87 -4.78
N LEU A 95 -19.13 -10.62 -4.33
CA LEU A 95 -19.50 -10.20 -2.98
C LEU A 95 -21.01 -10.25 -2.77
N ASN A 96 -21.80 -9.74 -3.72
CA ASN A 96 -23.26 -9.76 -3.64
C ASN A 96 -23.87 -11.17 -3.63
N ASP A 97 -23.17 -12.15 -4.18
CA ASP A 97 -23.59 -13.55 -4.20
C ASP A 97 -23.28 -14.32 -2.89
N LEU A 98 -22.52 -13.72 -1.97
CA LEU A 98 -22.20 -14.35 -0.69
C LEU A 98 -23.47 -14.60 0.15
N LYS A 99 -23.49 -15.75 0.84
CA LYS A 99 -24.57 -16.17 1.73
C LYS A 99 -23.97 -16.61 3.05
N ALA A 100 -24.70 -16.32 4.13
CA ALA A 100 -24.39 -16.78 5.46
C ALA A 100 -24.98 -18.19 5.67
N ASP A 101 -24.28 -19.21 5.19
CA ASP A 101 -24.72 -20.61 5.24
C ASP A 101 -23.75 -21.54 5.99
N GLY A 102 -22.68 -20.97 6.56
CA GLY A 102 -21.65 -21.69 7.30
C GLY A 102 -22.10 -22.10 8.70
N ARG A 103 -21.90 -23.38 9.06
CA ARG A 103 -22.30 -23.89 10.39
C ARG A 103 -21.40 -23.43 11.55
N TYR A 104 -20.14 -23.14 11.26
CA TYR A 104 -19.08 -22.89 12.24
C TYR A 104 -18.43 -21.54 11.95
N THR A 105 -17.71 -20.98 12.92
CA THR A 105 -16.96 -19.73 12.75
C THR A 105 -15.56 -19.93 13.27
N ASP A 106 -14.60 -20.05 12.39
CA ASP A 106 -13.20 -20.28 12.70
C ASP A 106 -12.33 -19.12 12.21
N ILE A 107 -12.35 -18.04 12.99
CA ILE A 107 -11.61 -16.81 12.71
C ILE A 107 -10.11 -17.08 12.72
N GLY A 108 -9.61 -17.88 13.66
CA GLY A 108 -8.19 -18.21 13.75
C GLY A 108 -7.68 -18.92 12.49
N ALA A 109 -8.38 -19.95 12.02
CA ALA A 109 -8.00 -20.63 10.79
C ALA A 109 -8.12 -19.73 9.55
N ALA A 110 -9.06 -18.78 9.56
CA ALA A 110 -9.16 -17.77 8.50
C ALA A 110 -7.96 -16.82 8.48
N LEU A 111 -7.46 -16.42 9.65
CA LEU A 111 -6.26 -15.60 9.78
C LEU A 111 -4.99 -16.34 9.35
N ASP A 112 -4.85 -17.63 9.65
CA ASP A 112 -3.74 -18.45 9.15
C ASP A 112 -3.76 -18.60 7.63
N SER A 113 -4.95 -18.81 7.06
CA SER A 113 -5.13 -18.89 5.61
C SER A 113 -4.79 -17.56 4.94
N MET A 114 -5.11 -16.44 5.59
CA MET A 114 -4.76 -15.11 5.12
C MET A 114 -3.26 -14.87 5.16
N ASP A 115 -2.58 -15.26 6.24
CA ASP A 115 -1.12 -15.17 6.36
C ASP A 115 -0.44 -15.94 5.23
N SER A 116 -0.90 -17.18 4.98
CA SER A 116 -0.42 -18.00 3.86
C SER A 116 -0.63 -17.33 2.50
N LEU A 117 -1.79 -16.70 2.28
CA LEU A 117 -2.09 -15.98 1.04
C LEU A 117 -1.14 -14.78 0.82
N ILE A 118 -0.82 -14.06 1.90
CA ILE A 118 0.09 -12.91 1.84
C ILE A 118 1.52 -13.36 1.57
N LEU A 119 1.95 -14.46 2.20
CA LEU A 119 3.26 -15.06 1.95
C LEU A 119 3.38 -15.56 0.50
N GLU A 120 2.35 -16.25 -0.02
CA GLU A 120 2.28 -16.66 -1.43
C GLU A 120 2.32 -15.47 -2.40
N ARG A 121 1.70 -14.34 -2.03
CA ARG A 121 1.71 -13.13 -2.88
C ARG A 121 3.12 -12.63 -3.14
N GLY A 122 4.04 -12.79 -2.18
CA GLY A 122 5.47 -12.53 -2.37
C GLY A 122 5.88 -11.06 -2.46
N HIS A 123 5.03 -10.13 -2.02
CA HIS A 123 5.34 -8.68 -1.99
C HIS A 123 5.21 -8.11 -0.57
N PRO A 124 6.13 -8.44 0.34
CA PRO A 124 6.09 -7.92 1.72
C PRO A 124 6.20 -6.40 1.80
N GLU A 125 6.82 -5.76 0.80
CA GLU A 125 7.00 -4.30 0.70
C GLU A 125 5.71 -3.54 0.35
N ARG A 126 4.77 -4.19 -0.34
CA ARG A 126 3.51 -3.54 -0.75
C ARG A 126 2.61 -3.31 0.47
N PRO A 127 2.07 -2.09 0.65
CA PRO A 127 1.15 -1.78 1.74
C PRO A 127 -0.08 -2.68 1.68
N LYS A 128 -0.52 -3.17 2.85
CA LYS A 128 -1.61 -4.14 2.97
C LYS A 128 -2.78 -3.52 3.71
N TYR A 129 -3.97 -3.66 3.15
CA TYR A 129 -5.22 -3.25 3.77
C TYR A 129 -6.08 -4.49 4.02
N ILE A 130 -5.99 -4.98 5.25
CA ILE A 130 -6.62 -6.23 5.67
C ILE A 130 -7.84 -5.94 6.52
N LEU A 131 -8.98 -6.48 6.12
CA LEU A 131 -10.25 -6.34 6.80
C LEU A 131 -10.84 -7.70 7.14
N LEU A 132 -11.26 -7.85 8.39
CA LEU A 132 -12.10 -8.94 8.88
C LEU A 132 -13.50 -8.39 9.16
N LEU A 133 -14.51 -8.95 8.48
CA LEU A 133 -15.92 -8.63 8.67
C LEU A 133 -16.57 -9.80 9.38
N SER A 134 -16.92 -9.65 10.65
CA SER A 134 -17.49 -10.70 11.49
C SER A 134 -18.25 -10.10 12.68
N ASP A 135 -19.09 -10.91 13.33
CA ASP A 135 -19.69 -10.62 14.64
C ASP A 135 -18.74 -10.99 15.81
N GLU A 136 -17.53 -11.46 15.51
CA GLU A 136 -16.48 -11.91 16.44
C GLU A 136 -16.83 -13.16 17.26
N ARG A 137 -17.92 -13.86 16.92
CA ARG A 137 -18.34 -15.06 17.65
C ARG A 137 -17.56 -16.28 17.16
N GLN A 138 -16.54 -16.71 17.91
CA GLN A 138 -15.73 -17.88 17.55
C GLN A 138 -16.48 -19.19 17.87
N GLU A 139 -16.78 -19.99 16.86
CA GLU A 139 -17.44 -21.29 16.96
C GLU A 139 -16.73 -22.32 16.07
N ALA A 140 -15.41 -22.44 16.24
CA ALA A 140 -14.62 -23.37 15.44
C ALA A 140 -15.05 -24.83 15.68
N PRO A 141 -14.88 -25.73 14.70
CA PRO A 141 -15.13 -27.15 14.90
C PRO A 141 -14.15 -27.74 15.92
N LYS A 142 -14.55 -28.80 16.64
CA LYS A 142 -13.74 -29.44 17.70
C LYS A 142 -12.34 -29.95 17.27
N GLY A 143 -12.08 -30.05 15.97
CA GLY A 143 -10.78 -30.44 15.44
C GLY A 143 -9.84 -29.27 15.12
N SER A 144 -10.30 -28.02 15.26
CA SER A 144 -9.49 -26.84 15.00
C SER A 144 -8.59 -26.51 16.19
N SER A 145 -7.39 -26.01 15.91
CA SER A 145 -6.48 -25.43 16.91
C SER A 145 -7.08 -24.20 17.61
N TYR A 146 -8.08 -23.58 17.01
CA TYR A 146 -8.80 -22.40 17.54
C TYR A 146 -10.17 -22.76 18.10
N TYR A 147 -10.42 -24.04 18.39
CA TYR A 147 -11.59 -24.44 19.15
C TYR A 147 -11.57 -23.77 20.53
N SER A 148 -12.60 -22.99 20.83
CA SER A 148 -12.82 -22.42 22.16
C SER A 148 -14.22 -22.70 22.67
N THR A 149 -14.35 -22.89 23.98
CA THR A 149 -15.63 -23.06 24.67
C THR A 149 -16.28 -21.74 25.08
N ASP A 150 -15.50 -20.66 25.14
CA ASP A 150 -15.94 -19.33 25.60
C ASP A 150 -16.29 -18.37 24.45
N TYR A 151 -16.24 -18.84 23.20
CA TYR A 151 -16.48 -18.08 21.97
C TYR A 151 -15.46 -16.96 21.69
N VAL A 152 -14.32 -16.96 22.38
CA VAL A 152 -13.24 -15.98 22.18
C VAL A 152 -12.15 -16.59 21.31
N VAL A 153 -11.67 -15.82 20.34
CA VAL A 153 -10.50 -16.17 19.53
C VAL A 153 -9.25 -15.46 20.07
N HIS A 154 -8.18 -16.23 20.24
CA HIS A 154 -6.84 -15.70 20.52
C HIS A 154 -5.96 -15.94 19.30
N HIS A 155 -5.47 -14.87 18.69
CA HIS A 155 -4.60 -14.94 17.53
C HIS A 155 -3.63 -13.74 17.54
N PRO A 156 -2.32 -13.91 17.25
CA PRO A 156 -1.35 -12.81 17.27
C PRO A 156 -1.74 -11.62 16.37
N LEU A 157 -2.29 -11.91 15.18
CA LEU A 157 -2.76 -10.87 14.26
C LEU A 157 -3.95 -10.03 14.79
N LEU A 158 -4.58 -10.43 15.90
CA LEU A 158 -5.66 -9.66 16.53
C LEU A 158 -5.18 -8.70 17.63
N GLU A 159 -3.86 -8.65 17.90
CA GLU A 159 -3.26 -7.76 18.91
C GLU A 159 -3.36 -6.29 18.50
N TYR A 160 -2.93 -5.96 17.27
CA TYR A 160 -2.94 -4.60 16.73
C TYR A 160 -4.05 -4.43 15.70
N VAL A 161 -5.28 -4.27 16.18
CA VAL A 161 -6.45 -4.10 15.32
C VAL A 161 -7.28 -2.88 15.67
N LYS A 162 -7.89 -2.30 14.64
CA LYS A 162 -8.93 -1.27 14.80
C LYS A 162 -10.29 -1.91 14.56
N ARG A 163 -11.14 -1.89 15.57
CA ARG A 163 -12.54 -2.36 15.46
C ARG A 163 -13.46 -1.17 15.20
N VAL A 164 -14.34 -1.31 14.21
CA VAL A 164 -15.40 -0.36 13.91
C VAL A 164 -16.73 -1.09 13.96
N ASP A 165 -17.60 -0.68 14.87
CA ASP A 165 -18.94 -1.25 15.02
C ASP A 165 -19.87 -0.77 13.89
N LYS A 166 -20.56 -1.71 13.26
CA LYS A 166 -21.58 -1.48 12.21
C LYS A 166 -22.97 -1.98 12.65
N GLY A 167 -23.16 -2.25 13.93
CA GLY A 167 -24.40 -2.76 14.51
C GLY A 167 -24.41 -4.28 14.55
N LEU A 168 -24.82 -4.91 13.45
CA LEU A 168 -24.96 -6.38 13.39
C LEU A 168 -23.64 -7.11 13.12
N PHE A 169 -22.59 -6.39 12.73
CA PHE A 169 -21.25 -6.91 12.53
C PHE A 169 -20.22 -5.83 12.83
N ARG A 170 -18.96 -6.22 12.89
CA ARG A 170 -17.82 -5.33 13.04
C ARG A 170 -16.90 -5.43 11.84
N VAL A 171 -16.27 -4.30 11.53
CA VAL A 171 -15.15 -4.23 10.59
C VAL A 171 -13.88 -4.12 11.42
N ILE A 172 -12.99 -5.08 11.26
CA ILE A 172 -11.76 -5.20 12.03
C ILE A 172 -10.61 -5.02 11.06
N THR A 173 -9.94 -3.87 11.13
CA THR A 173 -8.74 -3.61 10.34
C THR A 173 -7.52 -4.17 11.05
N ILE A 174 -6.76 -5.02 10.36
CA ILE A 174 -5.62 -5.75 10.92
C ILE A 174 -4.31 -5.04 10.56
N GLY A 175 -3.54 -4.67 11.59
CA GLY A 175 -2.20 -4.09 11.46
C GLY A 175 -1.13 -5.13 11.17
N TYR A 176 -1.12 -5.68 9.96
CA TYR A 176 -0.20 -6.74 9.57
C TYR A 176 1.27 -6.30 9.66
N GLY A 177 2.10 -7.11 10.32
CA GLY A 177 3.53 -6.84 10.52
C GLY A 177 3.83 -5.70 11.50
N LEU A 178 2.84 -5.15 12.21
CA LEU A 178 3.04 -4.02 13.11
C LEU A 178 3.78 -4.43 14.39
N SER A 179 3.56 -5.64 14.92
CA SER A 179 4.25 -6.14 16.12
C SER A 179 5.77 -6.10 15.95
N ALA A 180 6.30 -6.63 14.85
CA ALA A 180 7.73 -6.62 14.55
C ALA A 180 8.31 -5.20 14.39
N LYS A 181 7.52 -4.28 13.80
CA LYS A 181 7.93 -2.87 13.65
C LYS A 181 7.98 -2.17 15.02
N VAL A 182 6.96 -2.34 15.84
CA VAL A 182 6.87 -1.74 17.18
C VAL A 182 8.00 -2.26 18.07
N GLU A 183 8.27 -3.57 18.06
CA GLU A 183 9.38 -4.16 18.80
C GLU A 183 10.75 -3.65 18.32
N GLY A 184 10.94 -3.56 16.99
CA GLY A 184 12.17 -3.04 16.39
C GLY A 184 12.42 -1.57 16.75
N GLU A 185 11.40 -0.73 16.66
CA GLU A 185 11.47 0.68 17.06
C GLU A 185 11.71 0.83 18.56
N ALA A 186 11.00 0.07 19.40
CA ALA A 186 11.20 0.09 20.85
C ALA A 186 12.64 -0.30 21.23
N ARG A 187 13.21 -1.33 20.59
CA ARG A 187 14.61 -1.74 20.80
C ARG A 187 15.58 -0.65 20.35
N SER A 188 15.32 0.00 19.21
CA SER A 188 16.12 1.12 18.71
C SER A 188 16.09 2.31 19.66
N LEU A 189 14.92 2.65 20.19
CA LEU A 189 14.75 3.73 21.17
C LEU A 189 15.49 3.41 22.47
N MET A 190 15.34 2.19 23.00
CA MET A 190 16.06 1.76 24.20
C MET A 190 17.59 1.80 24.02
N THR A 191 18.08 1.41 22.85
CA THR A 191 19.51 1.49 22.52
C THR A 191 19.97 2.95 22.49
N THR A 192 19.23 3.83 21.81
CA THR A 192 19.57 5.27 21.71
C THR A 192 19.55 5.97 23.07
N LEU A 193 18.62 5.58 23.96
CA LEU A 193 18.54 6.14 25.31
C LEU A 193 19.65 5.62 26.24
N SER A 194 20.09 4.37 26.04
CA SER A 194 21.14 3.75 26.85
C SER A 194 22.55 4.15 26.37
N GLU A 195 22.70 4.36 25.06
CA GLU A 195 23.95 4.74 24.40
C GLU A 195 23.72 6.04 23.62
N PRO A 196 23.72 7.21 24.29
CA PRO A 196 23.52 8.47 23.60
C PRO A 196 24.60 8.65 22.53
N PRO A 197 24.22 9.05 21.31
CA PRO A 197 25.17 9.17 20.21
C PRO A 197 26.30 10.13 20.58
N VAL A 198 27.54 9.69 20.37
CA VAL A 198 28.73 10.53 20.57
C VAL A 198 28.59 11.74 19.66
N ARG A 199 28.28 12.90 20.23
CA ARG A 199 28.31 14.14 19.45
C ARG A 199 29.76 14.40 19.06
N PRO A 200 30.07 14.57 17.77
CA PRO A 200 31.36 15.13 17.38
C PRO A 200 31.48 16.49 18.07
N GLN A 201 32.39 16.60 19.04
CA GLN A 201 32.73 17.88 19.61
C GLN A 201 33.58 18.62 18.58
N PHE A 202 32.92 19.31 17.66
CA PHE A 202 33.61 20.40 16.97
C PHE A 202 33.83 21.48 18.02
N PRO A 203 35.08 21.84 18.34
CA PRO A 203 35.31 23.01 19.18
C PRO A 203 34.61 24.19 18.52
N LEU A 204 33.68 24.82 19.23
CA LEU A 204 33.06 26.05 18.77
C LEU A 204 34.19 27.07 18.53
N ALA A 205 34.30 27.57 17.30
CA ALA A 205 35.20 28.66 16.97
C ALA A 205 34.83 29.87 17.84
N GLY A 206 35.65 30.16 18.86
CA GLY A 206 35.44 31.26 19.81
C GLY A 206 35.53 30.87 21.29
N GLY A 207 35.60 29.57 21.63
CA GLY A 207 35.91 29.13 22.99
C GLY A 207 37.39 29.32 23.29
N ALA A 208 37.78 30.53 23.69
CA ALA A 208 39.12 30.82 24.17
C ALA A 208 39.45 29.92 25.36
N ALA A 209 40.41 29.02 25.16
CA ALA A 209 41.15 28.40 26.25
C ALA A 209 42.00 29.50 26.89
N ASP A 210 41.63 29.90 28.10
CA ASP A 210 42.49 30.69 28.96
C ASP A 210 42.34 30.18 30.40
N GLY A 211 43.45 30.00 31.09
CA GLY A 211 43.48 29.59 32.49
C GLY A 211 44.16 28.25 32.75
N SER A 212 45.49 28.27 32.67
CA SER A 212 46.41 27.41 33.40
C SER A 212 46.03 27.26 34.89
N ASP A 213 46.12 26.05 35.46
CA ASP A 213 47.22 25.72 36.38
C ASP A 213 47.07 24.36 37.09
N ALA A 214 48.21 23.65 37.05
CA ALA A 214 48.86 22.95 38.14
C ALA A 214 48.27 21.64 38.75
N SER A 215 49.24 20.71 38.86
CA SER A 215 49.35 19.59 39.81
C SER A 215 48.52 18.33 39.48
N GLY A 216 49.06 17.12 39.52
CA GLY A 216 50.37 16.64 39.91
C GLY A 216 50.34 15.10 39.98
N ALA A 217 51.51 14.51 39.80
CA ALA A 217 51.96 13.24 40.38
C ALA A 217 51.21 11.91 40.07
N ALA A 218 51.92 11.08 39.29
CA ALA A 218 52.43 9.75 39.66
C ALA A 218 51.49 8.59 40.04
N ASN A 219 51.48 7.54 39.19
CA ASN A 219 51.74 6.10 39.45
C ASN A 219 51.13 5.28 38.29
N GLY A 220 51.69 4.22 37.71
CA GLY A 220 52.80 3.33 38.08
C GLY A 220 52.35 1.86 37.93
N GLY A 221 53.07 1.06 37.10
CA GLY A 221 53.04 -0.42 37.03
C GLY A 221 52.04 -1.03 36.02
N GLN A 222 52.39 -1.79 34.96
CA GLN A 222 53.18 -3.03 34.77
C GLN A 222 52.61 -4.33 35.38
N GLY A 223 52.54 -5.38 34.53
CA GLY A 223 52.30 -6.82 34.83
C GLY A 223 51.13 -7.39 34.00
N ALA A 224 51.28 -8.13 32.88
CA ALA A 224 51.97 -9.41 32.59
C ALA A 224 51.32 -10.62 33.31
N GLU A 225 50.58 -11.47 32.55
CA GLU A 225 50.73 -12.95 32.37
C GLU A 225 49.47 -13.67 32.92
N ALA A 226 48.95 -14.82 32.48
CA ALA A 226 49.22 -15.89 31.52
C ALA A 226 47.86 -16.61 31.27
N ALA A 227 47.45 -17.04 30.07
CA ALA A 227 47.66 -18.35 29.43
C ALA A 227 47.27 -19.62 30.25
N GLU A 228 46.20 -20.32 29.82
CA GLU A 228 46.02 -21.78 29.73
C GLU A 228 44.70 -22.04 28.98
N ALA A 229 44.65 -22.56 27.74
CA ALA A 229 44.90 -23.93 27.26
C ALA A 229 43.84 -24.95 27.73
N GLY A 230 43.03 -25.46 26.79
CA GLY A 230 42.07 -26.55 26.99
C GLY A 230 41.46 -27.02 25.68
N THR A 231 41.98 -28.13 25.17
CA THR A 231 41.77 -28.70 23.83
C THR A 231 40.60 -29.71 23.76
N LEU A 232 39.87 -29.66 22.64
CA LEU A 232 39.06 -30.62 21.82
C LEU A 232 38.93 -32.12 22.24
N PRO A 233 37.89 -32.86 21.77
CA PRO A 233 37.80 -33.45 20.39
C PRO A 233 36.39 -33.33 19.77
N GLN A 234 36.17 -33.06 18.47
CA GLN A 234 36.36 -33.83 17.23
C GLN A 234 35.61 -35.17 17.10
N GLY A 235 34.73 -35.24 16.09
CA GLY A 235 34.21 -36.44 15.42
C GLY A 235 33.20 -36.02 14.32
N THR A 236 33.55 -35.75 13.05
CA THR A 236 33.66 -36.64 11.85
C THR A 236 32.56 -37.71 11.72
N ALA A 237 31.96 -38.04 10.57
CA ALA A 237 32.06 -37.61 9.17
C ALA A 237 30.96 -38.33 8.35
N GLY A 238 30.72 -37.84 7.12
CA GLY A 238 30.30 -38.66 5.98
C GLY A 238 28.96 -38.28 5.34
N SER A 239 28.70 -38.33 4.03
CA SER A 239 29.46 -38.13 2.78
C SER A 239 28.50 -38.53 1.64
N GLY A 240 28.60 -37.87 0.49
CA GLY A 240 28.07 -38.34 -0.80
C GLY A 240 26.85 -37.53 -1.27
N GLY A 241 26.78 -36.99 -2.50
CA GLY A 241 27.63 -37.12 -3.67
C GLY A 241 26.77 -37.06 -4.94
N SER A 242 27.26 -36.37 -5.98
CA SER A 242 26.85 -36.37 -7.41
C SER A 242 25.45 -35.78 -7.74
N ALA A 243 25.33 -34.62 -8.40
CA ALA A 243 25.62 -34.32 -9.82
C ALA A 243 24.59 -34.91 -10.79
N ASP A 244 23.78 -34.05 -11.42
CA ASP A 244 23.71 -34.02 -12.88
C ASP A 244 23.15 -32.70 -13.41
N ALA A 245 23.74 -32.27 -14.52
CA ALA A 245 23.40 -31.11 -15.30
C ALA A 245 22.48 -31.50 -16.46
N SER A 246 21.53 -30.64 -16.82
CA SER A 246 21.05 -30.61 -18.21
C SER A 246 20.68 -29.20 -18.63
N THR A 247 21.51 -28.71 -19.53
CA THR A 247 21.36 -27.52 -20.36
C THR A 247 20.41 -27.82 -21.54
N ALA A 248 19.44 -26.94 -21.79
CA ALA A 248 18.87 -26.61 -23.12
C ALA A 248 17.97 -25.37 -22.91
N ALA A 249 18.26 -24.15 -23.36
CA ALA A 249 18.61 -23.64 -24.70
C ALA A 249 17.48 -23.80 -25.73
N GLY A 250 16.87 -22.67 -26.08
CA GLY A 250 15.90 -22.45 -27.15
C GLY A 250 14.77 -21.53 -26.67
N GLY A 251 14.65 -20.25 -27.02
CA GLY A 251 15.13 -19.51 -28.19
C GLY A 251 13.94 -19.05 -29.02
N ALA A 252 13.41 -17.85 -28.73
CA ALA A 252 12.65 -16.96 -29.63
C ALA A 252 12.39 -15.66 -28.84
N ALA A 253 13.16 -14.58 -28.96
CA ALA A 253 13.35 -13.70 -30.12
C ALA A 253 12.02 -13.13 -30.64
N GLY A 254 11.76 -11.87 -30.28
CA GLY A 254 10.64 -11.03 -30.71
C GLY A 254 10.62 -9.76 -29.86
N LEU A 255 11.65 -8.91 -29.90
CA LEU A 255 11.68 -7.74 -30.78
C LEU A 255 10.34 -6.99 -30.83
N PHE A 256 10.05 -6.17 -29.81
CA PHE A 256 9.30 -4.93 -30.01
C PHE A 256 10.11 -3.75 -29.48
N SER A 257 10.73 -3.11 -30.46
CA SER A 257 11.38 -1.83 -30.42
C SER A 257 10.37 -0.71 -30.18
N GLY A 258 10.76 0.30 -29.38
CA GLY A 258 10.61 1.67 -29.87
C GLY A 258 9.79 2.65 -29.02
N ALA A 259 10.51 3.34 -28.14
CA ALA A 259 10.50 4.80 -27.96
C ALA A 259 9.49 5.48 -27.01
N PRO A 260 9.90 6.60 -26.37
CA PRO A 260 9.25 7.20 -25.21
C PRO A 260 8.27 8.32 -25.60
N ILE A 261 7.12 8.39 -24.91
CA ILE A 261 6.18 9.50 -25.07
C ILE A 261 6.70 10.70 -24.26
N ALA A 262 7.57 11.48 -24.88
CA ALA A 262 7.77 12.88 -24.54
C ALA A 262 6.72 13.72 -25.30
N ALA A 263 5.56 13.94 -24.69
CA ALA A 263 4.51 14.80 -25.25
C ALA A 263 3.97 15.77 -24.18
N GLY A 264 4.87 16.54 -23.57
CA GLY A 264 4.53 17.52 -22.53
C GLY A 264 4.67 19.00 -22.91
N LEU A 265 5.08 19.34 -24.14
CA LEU A 265 5.48 20.72 -24.47
C LEU A 265 4.91 21.31 -25.78
N ALA A 266 3.98 20.62 -26.45
CA ALA A 266 3.34 21.16 -27.67
C ALA A 266 1.99 21.87 -27.42
N ALA A 267 1.31 21.58 -26.30
CA ALA A 267 -0.03 22.12 -26.04
C ALA A 267 -0.04 23.62 -25.64
N ALA A 268 1.02 24.10 -24.98
CA ALA A 268 1.11 25.51 -24.56
C ALA A 268 1.35 26.47 -25.75
N ALA A 269 2.13 26.04 -26.76
CA ALA A 269 2.41 26.84 -27.94
C ALA A 269 1.18 27.05 -28.84
N ALA A 270 0.33 26.02 -28.97
CA ALA A 270 -0.90 26.10 -29.78
C ALA A 270 -1.95 27.05 -29.19
N LEU A 271 -2.08 27.08 -27.85
CA LEU A 271 -2.98 28.00 -27.14
C LEU A 271 -2.50 29.45 -27.26
N GLY A 272 -1.18 29.69 -27.11
CA GLY A 272 -0.59 31.02 -27.29
C GLY A 272 -0.80 31.58 -28.71
N LEU A 273 -0.66 30.73 -29.73
CA LEU A 273 -0.83 31.13 -31.14
C LEU A 273 -2.29 31.45 -31.47
N LEU A 274 -3.25 30.70 -30.92
CA LEU A 274 -4.68 30.98 -31.06
C LEU A 274 -5.10 32.30 -30.39
N VAL A 275 -4.58 32.60 -29.20
CA VAL A 275 -4.84 33.87 -28.50
C VAL A 275 -4.24 35.05 -29.28
N ALA A 276 -3.02 34.91 -29.80
CA ALA A 276 -2.37 35.93 -30.61
C ALA A 276 -3.13 36.24 -31.91
N VAL A 277 -3.59 35.20 -32.63
CA VAL A 277 -4.39 35.36 -33.86
C VAL A 277 -5.74 36.01 -33.57
N PHE A 278 -6.37 35.67 -32.44
CA PHE A 278 -7.63 36.27 -32.03
C PHE A 278 -7.48 37.76 -31.68
N LEU A 279 -6.43 38.14 -30.95
CA LEU A 279 -6.12 39.53 -30.62
C LEU A 279 -5.78 40.36 -31.88
N ALA A 280 -5.01 39.80 -32.81
CA ALA A 280 -4.66 40.45 -34.07
C ALA A 280 -5.90 40.70 -34.96
N ARG A 281 -6.82 39.74 -35.06
CA ARG A 281 -8.09 39.91 -35.79
C ARG A 281 -8.99 40.98 -35.16
N ARG A 282 -9.06 41.04 -33.83
CA ARG A 282 -9.88 42.04 -33.12
C ARG A 282 -9.37 43.47 -33.37
N ARG A 283 -8.06 43.66 -33.46
CA ARG A 283 -7.44 44.95 -33.75
C ARG A 283 -7.74 45.43 -35.18
N LYS A 284 -7.70 44.52 -36.16
CA LYS A 284 -8.01 44.84 -37.57
C LYS A 284 -9.47 45.20 -37.82
N ASN A 285 -10.40 44.67 -37.03
CA ASN A 285 -11.81 45.03 -37.16
C ASN A 285 -12.10 46.42 -36.58
N ARG A 286 -11.45 46.81 -35.48
CA ARG A 286 -11.57 48.16 -34.92
C ARG A 286 -11.08 49.25 -35.88
N SER A 287 -9.95 49.03 -36.56
CA SER A 287 -9.43 50.02 -37.52
C SER A 287 -10.35 50.22 -38.73
N LYS A 288 -11.10 49.19 -39.14
CA LYS A 288 -12.09 49.30 -40.23
C LYS A 288 -13.35 50.03 -39.80
N GLU A 289 -13.78 49.85 -38.54
CA GLU A 289 -14.92 50.59 -37.98
C GLU A 289 -14.59 52.09 -37.83
N GLU A 290 -13.36 52.42 -37.41
CA GLU A 290 -12.88 53.80 -37.31
C GLU A 290 -12.75 54.47 -38.69
N GLU A 291 -12.26 53.76 -39.71
CA GLU A 291 -12.15 54.29 -41.08
C GLU A 291 -13.52 54.54 -41.73
N ASN A 292 -14.49 53.65 -41.52
CA ASN A 292 -15.85 53.81 -42.04
C ASN A 292 -16.62 54.92 -41.30
N ALA A 293 -16.39 55.09 -39.99
CA ALA A 293 -16.97 56.18 -39.22
C ALA A 293 -16.44 57.56 -39.66
N ALA A 294 -15.19 57.65 -40.10
CA ALA A 294 -14.61 58.88 -40.62
C ALA A 294 -15.16 59.27 -42.01
N LYS A 295 -15.43 58.30 -42.88
CA LYS A 295 -15.99 58.54 -44.24
C LYS A 295 -17.47 58.93 -44.24
N GLY A 296 -18.23 58.59 -43.19
CA GLY A 296 -19.68 58.87 -43.10
C GLY A 296 -20.08 60.27 -42.61
N ARG A 297 -19.14 61.15 -42.22
CA ARG A 297 -19.43 62.50 -41.71
C ARG A 297 -19.25 63.63 -42.73
N GLY A 298 -18.97 63.30 -44.00
CA GLY A 298 -18.64 64.27 -45.06
C GLY A 298 -19.71 64.50 -46.12
N THR A 299 -20.95 64.07 -45.89
CA THR A 299 -22.09 64.27 -46.83
C THR A 299 -23.23 64.98 -46.15
#